data_AF-A0A2G2YDU2-F1
#
_entry.id   AF-A0A2G2YDU2-F1
#
_cell.length_a   1.000
_cell.length_b   1.000
_cell.length_c   1.000
_cell.angle_alpha   90.00
_cell.angle_beta   90.00
_cell.angle_gamma   90.00
#
_symmetry.space_group_name_H-M   'P 1'
#
loop_
_entity.id
_entity.type
_entity.pdbx_description
1 polymer ?
#
loop_
_entity_poly.entity_id
_entity_poly.type
_entity_poly.pdbx_seq_one_letter_code
_entity_poly.pdbx_strand_id
1 'polypeptide(L)'
;MNNGLLKNPVNGRWRSVPFTHPSTLDTIAMDVDLKNKMKSNGLVVLTIQARSSSLKPPKCEQVHGAQAAMLFIGLYLVALGVGGIKGSLPPHGAEQFDETTPQGRKQRSTFFNYFVFCLSFGGLIAVTFVLWVEDNKGWQWGFGIAALAIFLSIPIFLAGSPFYRNKIPRGSPLTTISKVLIAALLNSRASRNSSTAIASIGSSPTAIQTVKEGGQNPNSKNVESIETPSRSLSFLNRAVSDTPAYSALECTVQQVEEVKIVLKLFPVFACTIMLNCCLSPLNTFSVHQAATMNTKLGSLNVPLASLPIFLVVFIMILAPVHDHFIIKFAHRVTKTEMDISLLQRIGIGLFLSIVAMAVAALIEIKRKGVATDLGLINSAKPLPITYHPIFSF
;
A
#
# COMPACT_ATOMS: atom_id res chain seq x y z
N MET A 1 5.51 -24.70 33.02
CA MET A 1 4.49 -23.65 32.80
C MET A 1 5.20 -22.44 32.21
N ASN A 2 5.05 -22.21 30.91
CA ASN A 2 5.70 -21.08 30.24
C ASN A 2 5.05 -19.76 30.70
N ASN A 3 5.86 -18.80 31.10
CA ASN A 3 5.42 -17.45 31.47
C ASN A 3 5.85 -16.48 30.36
N GLY A 4 4.94 -15.62 29.90
CA GLY A 4 5.28 -14.52 28.99
C GLY A 4 5.79 -13.31 29.79
N LEU A 5 6.76 -12.57 29.23
CA LEU A 5 7.26 -11.33 29.84
C LEU A 5 6.49 -10.13 29.25
N LEU A 6 5.72 -9.45 30.10
CA LEU A 6 4.98 -8.23 29.75
C LEU A 6 5.71 -7.01 30.33
N LYS A 7 6.04 -6.02 29.49
CA LYS A 7 6.68 -4.76 29.91
C LYS A 7 5.61 -3.75 30.31
N ASN A 8 5.66 -3.27 31.56
CA ASN A 8 4.73 -2.26 32.04
C ASN A 8 5.00 -0.92 31.33
N PRO A 9 3.98 -0.31 30.68
CA PRO A 9 4.15 0.90 29.89
C PRO A 9 4.46 2.16 30.72
N VAL A 10 4.24 2.15 32.03
CA VAL A 10 4.45 3.30 32.92
C VAL A 10 5.86 3.33 33.51
N ASN A 11 6.44 2.17 33.82
CA ASN A 11 7.73 2.08 34.52
C ASN A 11 8.78 1.20 33.81
N GLY A 12 8.45 0.67 32.62
CA GLY A 12 9.38 -0.10 31.79
C GLY A 12 9.83 -1.45 32.38
N ARG A 13 9.29 -1.87 33.52
CA ARG A 13 9.71 -3.09 34.23
C ARG A 13 8.98 -4.32 33.67
N TRP A 14 9.70 -5.41 33.48
CA TRP A 14 9.17 -6.67 32.96
C TRP A 14 8.49 -7.47 34.07
N ARG A 15 7.26 -7.93 33.83
CA ARG A 15 6.48 -8.78 34.72
C ARG A 15 6.20 -10.11 34.03
N SER A 16 6.44 -11.22 34.71
CA SER A 16 6.00 -12.54 34.26
C SER A 16 4.48 -12.65 34.43
N VAL A 17 3.79 -13.05 33.38
CA VAL A 17 2.35 -13.29 33.41
C VAL A 17 2.07 -14.71 32.92
N PRO A 18 1.29 -15.52 33.67
CA PRO A 18 0.96 -16.88 33.28
C PRO A 18 0.07 -16.90 32.03
N PHE A 19 0.31 -17.88 31.15
CA PHE A 19 -0.45 -18.18 29.92
C PHE A 19 -1.85 -18.76 30.22
N THR A 20 -2.67 -18.09 31.02
CA THR A 20 -4.03 -18.58 31.39
C THR A 20 -5.18 -17.75 30.81
N HIS A 21 -4.89 -16.75 29.98
CA HIS A 21 -5.87 -16.09 29.12
C HIS A 21 -5.48 -16.32 27.66
N PRO A 22 -6.43 -16.52 26.72
CA PRO A 22 -6.16 -16.56 25.28
C PRO A 22 -5.65 -15.18 24.87
N SER A 23 -4.36 -14.99 25.08
CA SER A 23 -3.66 -13.74 24.89
C SER A 23 -3.55 -13.50 23.40
N THR A 24 -3.67 -12.24 23.02
CA THR A 24 -3.31 -11.55 21.76
C THR A 24 -2.32 -12.22 20.78
N LEU A 25 -1.48 -13.15 21.24
CA LEU A 25 -0.74 -14.14 20.45
C LEU A 25 -1.63 -14.89 19.46
N ASP A 26 -2.80 -15.36 19.91
CA ASP A 26 -3.72 -16.10 19.04
C ASP A 26 -4.29 -15.18 17.96
N THR A 27 -4.62 -13.93 18.27
CA THR A 27 -5.36 -13.06 17.36
C THR A 27 -4.55 -12.64 16.12
N ILE A 28 -3.27 -12.28 16.26
CA ILE A 28 -2.44 -11.85 15.12
C ILE A 28 -1.99 -13.04 14.29
N ALA A 29 -1.62 -14.14 14.95
CA ALA A 29 -1.25 -15.37 14.27
C ALA A 29 -2.45 -15.94 13.48
N MET A 30 -3.64 -15.95 14.10
CA MET A 30 -4.89 -16.34 13.45
C MET A 30 -5.29 -15.37 12.33
N ASP A 31 -5.05 -14.06 12.45
CA ASP A 31 -5.37 -13.11 11.37
C ASP A 31 -4.50 -13.32 10.13
N VAL A 32 -3.18 -13.47 10.31
CA VAL A 32 -2.25 -13.77 9.20
C VAL A 32 -2.57 -15.14 8.60
N ASP A 33 -2.87 -16.14 9.43
CA ASP A 33 -3.27 -17.47 8.98
C ASP A 33 -4.60 -17.44 8.21
N LEU A 34 -5.61 -16.72 8.71
CA LEU A 34 -6.90 -16.54 8.05
C LEU A 34 -6.71 -15.92 6.65
N LYS A 35 -5.84 -14.92 6.53
CA LYS A 35 -5.53 -14.28 5.24
C LYS A 35 -4.79 -15.22 4.29
N ASN A 36 -3.84 -16.01 4.79
CA ASN A 36 -3.17 -17.05 4.01
C ASN A 36 -4.14 -18.14 3.55
N LYS A 37 -5.09 -18.54 4.41
CA LYS A 37 -6.13 -19.52 4.10
C LYS A 37 -7.11 -19.01 3.05
N MET A 38 -7.54 -17.76 3.13
CA MET A 38 -8.35 -17.12 2.09
C MET A 38 -7.63 -17.11 0.74
N LYS A 39 -6.33 -16.75 0.72
CA LYS A 39 -5.51 -16.78 -0.49
C LYS A 39 -5.38 -18.19 -1.07
N SER A 40 -5.10 -19.18 -0.23
CA SER A 40 -4.97 -20.58 -0.65
C SER A 40 -6.27 -21.13 -1.22
N ASN A 41 -7.40 -20.90 -0.55
CA ASN A 41 -8.72 -21.30 -1.03
C ASN A 41 -9.05 -20.68 -2.40
N GLY A 42 -8.69 -19.42 -2.62
CA GLY A 42 -8.89 -18.76 -3.91
C GLY A 42 -8.09 -19.44 -5.04
N LEU A 43 -6.84 -19.80 -4.78
CA LEU A 43 -6.01 -20.55 -5.73
C LEU A 43 -6.53 -21.97 -5.96
N VAL A 44 -7.06 -22.64 -4.95
CA VAL A 44 -7.67 -23.97 -5.08
C VAL A 44 -8.91 -23.90 -5.98
N VAL A 45 -9.78 -22.92 -5.79
CA VAL A 45 -10.96 -22.69 -6.66
C VAL A 45 -10.53 -22.46 -8.11
N LEU A 46 -9.52 -21.62 -8.34
CA LEU A 46 -8.96 -21.37 -9.67
C LEU A 46 -8.33 -22.63 -10.28
N THR A 47 -7.66 -23.45 -9.48
CA THR A 47 -7.04 -24.71 -9.91
C THR A 47 -8.10 -25.74 -10.33
N ILE A 48 -9.18 -25.86 -9.54
CA ILE A 48 -10.31 -26.77 -9.85
C ILE A 48 -10.99 -26.34 -11.15
N GLN A 49 -11.24 -25.04 -11.33
CA GLN A 49 -11.79 -24.50 -12.57
C GLN A 49 -10.86 -24.74 -13.77
N ALA A 50 -9.54 -24.56 -13.58
CA ALA A 50 -8.55 -24.82 -14.63
C ALA A 50 -8.42 -26.31 -14.99
N ARG A 51 -8.80 -27.23 -14.08
CA ARG A 51 -8.71 -28.69 -14.25
C ARG A 51 -9.92 -29.31 -14.91
N SER A 52 -11.12 -28.83 -14.60
CA SER A 52 -12.34 -29.37 -15.20
C SER A 52 -12.51 -28.83 -16.62
N SER A 53 -12.46 -29.72 -17.62
CA SER A 53 -12.81 -29.40 -19.01
C SER A 53 -14.28 -28.94 -19.15
N SER A 54 -15.15 -29.34 -18.21
CA SER A 54 -16.56 -28.94 -18.16
C SER A 54 -16.79 -27.54 -17.55
N LEU A 55 -15.81 -26.98 -16.85
CA LEU A 55 -15.87 -25.63 -16.26
C LEU A 55 -15.14 -24.58 -17.12
N LYS A 56 -14.55 -25.01 -18.24
CA LYS A 56 -13.98 -24.14 -19.25
C LYS A 56 -15.05 -23.80 -20.29
N PRO A 57 -15.10 -22.55 -20.77
CA PRO A 57 -15.90 -22.24 -21.94
C PRO A 57 -15.36 -22.99 -23.17
N PRO A 58 -16.22 -23.30 -24.16
CA PRO A 58 -15.76 -23.68 -25.48
C PRO A 58 -14.89 -22.57 -26.09
N LYS A 59 -13.98 -22.94 -27.00
CA LYS A 59 -13.02 -22.00 -27.59
C LYS A 59 -13.78 -20.85 -28.29
N CYS A 60 -13.42 -19.61 -27.95
CA CYS A 60 -13.93 -18.36 -28.53
C CYS A 60 -15.35 -17.92 -28.12
N GLU A 61 -15.91 -18.44 -27.02
CA GLU A 61 -17.12 -17.86 -26.40
C GLU A 61 -16.81 -17.13 -25.10
N GLN A 62 -17.51 -16.02 -24.85
CA GLN A 62 -17.46 -15.33 -23.57
C GLN A 62 -18.01 -16.22 -22.46
N VAL A 63 -17.31 -16.24 -21.32
CA VAL A 63 -17.74 -17.00 -20.14
C VAL A 63 -18.95 -16.35 -19.50
N HIS A 64 -20.05 -17.09 -19.38
CA HIS A 64 -21.30 -16.60 -18.78
C HIS A 64 -21.74 -17.47 -17.59
N GLY A 65 -22.55 -16.89 -16.70
CA GLY A 65 -23.20 -17.60 -15.61
C GLY A 65 -22.25 -18.13 -14.53
N ALA A 66 -22.47 -19.38 -14.11
CA ALA A 66 -21.79 -19.98 -12.95
C ALA A 66 -20.26 -20.11 -13.11
N GLN A 67 -19.76 -20.30 -14.34
CA GLN A 67 -18.33 -20.41 -14.62
C GLN A 67 -17.61 -19.06 -14.43
N ALA A 68 -18.24 -17.95 -14.83
CA ALA A 68 -17.70 -16.61 -14.61
C ALA A 68 -17.75 -16.24 -13.12
N ALA A 69 -18.86 -16.55 -12.44
CA ALA A 69 -18.99 -16.31 -11.00
C ALA A 69 -17.91 -17.04 -10.19
N MET A 70 -17.65 -18.32 -10.50
CA MET A 70 -16.59 -19.10 -9.86
C MET A 70 -15.20 -18.48 -10.03
N LEU A 71 -14.89 -18.00 -11.25
CA LEU A 71 -13.62 -17.32 -11.55
C LEU A 71 -13.46 -16.04 -10.72
N PHE A 72 -14.48 -15.18 -10.70
CA PHE A 72 -14.44 -13.92 -9.95
C PHE A 72 -14.36 -14.15 -8.45
N ILE A 73 -15.10 -15.12 -7.91
CA ILE A 73 -15.02 -15.48 -6.49
C ILE A 73 -13.59 -15.91 -6.13
N GLY A 74 -12.99 -16.80 -6.93
CA GLY A 74 -11.60 -17.23 -6.72
C GLY A 74 -10.62 -16.05 -6.75
N LEU A 75 -10.75 -15.17 -7.76
CA LEU A 75 -9.87 -14.01 -7.91
C LEU A 75 -10.01 -13.00 -6.77
N TYR A 76 -11.24 -12.70 -6.33
CA TYR A 76 -11.48 -11.80 -5.20
C TYR A 76 -10.96 -12.38 -3.89
N LEU A 77 -11.06 -13.70 -3.68
CA LEU A 77 -10.55 -14.35 -2.48
C LEU A 77 -9.01 -14.30 -2.43
N VAL A 78 -8.34 -14.50 -3.58
CA VAL A 78 -6.89 -14.29 -3.71
C VAL A 78 -6.54 -12.84 -3.44
N ALA A 79 -7.26 -11.88 -4.03
CA ALA A 79 -7.00 -10.46 -3.85
C ALA A 79 -7.13 -10.02 -2.38
N LEU A 80 -8.16 -10.48 -1.69
CA LEU A 80 -8.39 -10.21 -0.27
C LEU A 80 -7.24 -10.78 0.59
N GLY A 81 -6.85 -12.04 0.36
CA GLY A 81 -5.74 -12.66 1.08
C GLY A 81 -4.40 -11.94 0.85
N VAL A 82 -4.08 -11.60 -0.40
CA VAL A 82 -2.86 -10.86 -0.75
C VAL A 82 -2.84 -9.47 -0.11
N GLY A 83 -3.95 -8.73 -0.20
CA GLY A 83 -4.07 -7.40 0.38
C GLY A 83 -3.88 -7.42 1.91
N GLY A 84 -4.51 -8.39 2.57
CA GLY A 84 -4.40 -8.59 4.01
C GLY A 84 -2.96 -8.86 4.46
N ILE A 85 -2.26 -9.79 3.80
CA ILE A 85 -0.88 -10.18 4.17
C ILE A 85 0.10 -9.03 3.92
N LYS A 86 0.00 -8.36 2.75
CA LYS A 86 0.89 -7.24 2.41
C LYS A 86 0.78 -6.10 3.41
N GLY A 87 -0.40 -5.85 3.96
CA GLY A 87 -0.63 -4.80 4.95
C GLY A 87 -0.15 -5.15 6.36
N SER A 88 -0.19 -6.42 6.77
CA SER A 88 0.09 -6.81 8.16
C SER A 88 1.48 -7.42 8.38
N LEU A 89 2.04 -8.13 7.39
CA LEU A 89 3.26 -8.91 7.59
C LEU A 89 4.53 -8.04 7.81
N PRO A 90 4.82 -7.00 6.99
CA PRO A 90 6.00 -6.17 7.22
C PRO A 90 5.96 -5.40 8.56
N PRO A 91 4.83 -4.77 8.96
CA PRO A 91 4.71 -4.18 10.29
C PRO A 91 4.91 -5.21 11.41
N HIS A 92 4.30 -6.39 11.30
CA HIS A 92 4.46 -7.45 12.30
C HIS A 92 5.93 -7.86 12.48
N GLY A 93 6.67 -8.03 11.38
CA GLY A 93 8.11 -8.32 11.42
C GLY A 93 8.94 -7.19 12.02
N ALA A 94 8.61 -5.94 11.69
CA ALA A 94 9.26 -4.77 12.28
C ALA A 94 9.06 -4.66 13.80
N GLU A 95 7.88 -5.04 14.29
CA GLU A 95 7.53 -4.96 15.71
C GLU A 95 8.27 -5.95 16.60
N GLN A 96 8.93 -6.94 16.02
CA GLN A 96 9.76 -7.90 16.75
C GLN A 96 11.02 -7.25 17.33
N PHE A 97 11.47 -6.14 16.75
CA PHE A 97 12.69 -5.44 17.12
C PHE A 97 12.39 -4.21 18.00
N ASP A 98 13.28 -3.92 18.96
CA ASP A 98 13.11 -2.78 19.85
C ASP A 98 13.58 -1.46 19.21
N GLU A 99 12.65 -0.54 19.00
CA GLU A 99 12.92 0.78 18.39
C GLU A 99 13.69 1.72 19.33
N THR A 100 13.63 1.50 20.65
CA THR A 100 14.25 2.40 21.63
C THR A 100 15.75 2.17 21.76
N THR A 101 16.24 1.00 21.37
CA THR A 101 17.67 0.66 21.44
C THR A 101 18.36 0.84 20.08
N PRO A 102 19.59 1.36 20.04
CA PRO A 102 20.34 1.47 18.78
C PRO A 102 20.59 0.10 18.13
N GLN A 103 20.79 -0.95 18.94
CA GLN A 103 20.98 -2.31 18.44
C GLN A 103 19.70 -2.87 17.79
N GLY A 104 18.53 -2.67 18.40
CA GLY A 104 17.25 -3.11 17.84
C GLY A 104 16.91 -2.39 16.53
N ARG A 105 17.21 -1.08 16.42
CA ARG A 105 17.09 -0.34 15.15
C ARG A 105 17.98 -0.92 14.04
N LYS A 106 19.23 -1.28 14.35
CA LYS A 106 20.15 -1.94 13.40
C LYS A 106 19.60 -3.29 12.94
N GLN A 107 19.14 -4.13 13.87
CA GLN A 107 18.55 -5.44 13.56
C GLN A 107 17.29 -5.33 12.70
N ARG A 108 16.43 -4.33 12.98
CA ARG A 108 15.24 -4.05 12.16
C ARG A 108 15.60 -3.66 10.72
N SER A 109 16.63 -2.84 10.54
CA SER A 109 17.12 -2.49 9.20
C SER A 109 17.66 -3.73 8.47
N THR A 110 18.46 -4.56 9.15
CA THR A 110 18.93 -5.83 8.60
C THR A 110 17.77 -6.76 8.21
N PHE A 111 16.73 -6.87 9.03
CA PHE A 111 15.51 -7.62 8.71
C PHE A 111 14.87 -7.14 7.41
N PHE A 112 14.67 -5.83 7.24
CA PHE A 112 14.08 -5.29 6.01
C PHE A 112 14.96 -5.53 4.78
N ASN A 113 16.29 -5.48 4.92
CA ASN A 113 17.20 -5.81 3.82
C ASN A 113 17.03 -7.27 3.38
N TYR A 114 17.00 -8.21 4.32
CA TYR A 114 16.74 -9.63 4.01
C TYR A 114 15.32 -9.85 3.48
N PHE A 115 14.32 -9.16 4.03
CA PHE A 115 12.94 -9.24 3.57
C PHE A 115 12.82 -8.83 2.09
N VAL A 116 13.42 -7.70 1.71
CA VAL A 116 13.45 -7.25 0.32
C VAL A 116 14.24 -8.20 -0.57
N PHE A 117 15.39 -8.70 -0.11
CA PHE A 117 16.17 -9.70 -0.86
C PHE A 117 15.35 -10.97 -1.15
N CYS A 118 14.68 -11.53 -0.14
CA CYS A 118 13.82 -12.70 -0.29
C CYS A 118 12.64 -12.44 -1.23
N LEU A 119 12.02 -11.26 -1.17
CA LEU A 119 10.96 -10.86 -2.09
C LEU A 119 11.44 -10.80 -3.53
N SER A 120 12.61 -10.19 -3.77
CA SER A 120 13.20 -10.10 -5.11
C SER A 120 13.56 -11.47 -5.67
N PHE A 121 14.20 -12.32 -4.86
CA PHE A 121 14.56 -13.68 -5.25
C PHE A 121 13.33 -14.55 -5.53
N GLY A 122 12.31 -14.50 -4.66
CA GLY A 122 11.04 -15.19 -4.88
C GLY A 122 10.29 -14.68 -6.12
N GLY A 123 10.33 -13.37 -6.36
CA GLY A 123 9.81 -12.75 -7.58
C GLY A 123 10.51 -13.28 -8.83
N LEU A 124 11.84 -13.40 -8.81
CA LEU A 124 12.63 -13.97 -9.91
C LEU A 124 12.23 -15.42 -10.22
N ILE A 125 12.09 -16.27 -9.19
CA ILE A 125 11.61 -17.66 -9.37
C ILE A 125 10.19 -17.69 -9.93
N ALA A 126 9.29 -16.83 -9.43
CA ALA A 126 7.92 -16.78 -9.91
C ALA A 126 7.85 -16.42 -11.40
N VAL A 127 8.57 -15.37 -11.82
CA VAL A 127 8.52 -14.94 -13.22
C VAL A 127 9.31 -15.85 -14.18
N THR A 128 10.24 -16.67 -13.69
CA THR A 128 10.99 -17.60 -14.55
C THR A 128 10.39 -19.00 -14.55
N PHE A 129 10.45 -19.68 -13.41
CA PHE A 129 10.07 -21.08 -13.27
C PHE A 129 8.54 -21.26 -13.27
N VAL A 130 7.82 -20.49 -12.45
CA VAL A 130 6.36 -20.67 -12.33
C VAL A 130 5.64 -20.26 -13.62
N LEU A 131 6.02 -19.13 -14.23
CA LEU A 131 5.50 -18.74 -15.54
C LEU A 131 5.81 -19.78 -16.63
N TRP A 132 7.03 -20.35 -16.64
CA TRP A 132 7.35 -21.41 -17.59
C TRP A 132 6.45 -22.64 -17.41
N VAL A 133 6.14 -23.02 -16.16
CA VAL A 133 5.21 -24.12 -15.86
C VAL A 133 3.80 -23.78 -16.35
N GLU A 134 3.33 -22.55 -16.13
CA GLU A 134 2.00 -22.09 -16.58
C GLU A 134 1.87 -22.15 -18.11
N ASP A 135 2.89 -21.69 -18.84
CA ASP A 135 2.90 -21.69 -20.30
C ASP A 135 3.02 -23.10 -20.91
N ASN A 136 3.84 -23.98 -20.33
CA ASN A 136 4.18 -25.28 -20.96
C ASN A 136 3.38 -26.46 -20.41
N LYS A 137 3.05 -26.45 -19.12
CA LYS A 137 2.32 -27.54 -18.43
C LYS A 137 0.88 -27.17 -18.12
N GLY A 138 0.55 -25.87 -18.16
CA GLY A 138 -0.79 -25.33 -17.94
C GLY A 138 -0.99 -24.72 -16.55
N TRP A 139 -1.94 -23.78 -16.49
CA TRP A 139 -2.30 -22.98 -15.32
C TRP A 139 -2.58 -23.75 -14.03
N GLN A 140 -3.06 -25.00 -14.11
CA GLN A 140 -3.34 -25.82 -12.93
C GLN A 140 -2.09 -26.08 -12.10
N TRP A 141 -0.95 -26.33 -12.75
CA TRP A 141 0.31 -26.61 -12.07
C TRP A 141 0.92 -25.34 -11.47
N GLY A 142 0.80 -24.20 -12.15
CA GLY A 142 1.22 -22.90 -11.61
C GLY A 142 0.45 -22.52 -10.35
N PHE A 143 -0.88 -22.55 -10.40
CA PHE A 143 -1.73 -22.29 -9.23
C PHE A 143 -1.54 -23.33 -8.12
N GLY A 144 -1.30 -24.59 -8.47
CA GLY A 144 -0.99 -25.66 -7.52
C GLY A 144 0.33 -25.43 -6.75
N ILE A 145 1.40 -25.04 -7.45
CA ILE A 145 2.69 -24.70 -6.82
C ILE A 145 2.52 -23.50 -5.87
N ALA A 146 1.81 -22.46 -6.31
CA ALA A 146 1.53 -21.29 -5.49
C ALA A 146 0.69 -21.64 -4.24
N ALA A 147 -0.33 -22.48 -4.39
CA ALA A 147 -1.16 -22.94 -3.29
C ALA A 147 -0.36 -23.77 -2.28
N LEU A 148 0.50 -24.68 -2.76
CA LEU A 148 1.38 -25.49 -1.92
C LEU A 148 2.37 -24.61 -1.13
N ALA A 149 2.97 -23.60 -1.77
CA ALA A 149 3.89 -22.68 -1.11
C ALA A 149 3.21 -21.91 0.04
N ILE A 150 1.97 -21.46 -0.15
CA ILE A 150 1.18 -20.81 0.91
C ILE A 150 0.78 -21.80 2.00
N PHE A 151 0.39 -23.02 1.61
CA PHE A 151 0.03 -24.06 2.57
C PHE A 151 1.22 -24.43 3.46
N LEU A 152 2.44 -24.44 2.92
CA LEU A 152 3.67 -24.68 3.68
C LEU A 152 4.10 -23.48 4.53
N SER A 153 3.75 -22.24 4.17
CA SER A 153 4.11 -21.07 4.97
C SER A 153 3.31 -20.96 6.27
N ILE A 154 2.06 -21.43 6.27
CA ILE A 154 1.17 -21.46 7.45
C ILE A 154 1.80 -22.18 8.66
N PRO A 155 2.22 -23.46 8.58
CA PRO A 155 2.78 -24.17 9.72
C PRO A 155 4.11 -23.56 10.18
N ILE A 156 4.91 -23.02 9.26
CA ILE A 156 6.16 -22.32 9.61
C ILE A 156 5.87 -21.07 10.45
N PHE A 157 4.86 -20.30 10.05
CA PHE A 157 4.44 -19.11 10.78
C PHE A 157 3.84 -19.45 12.15
N LEU A 158 3.01 -20.50 12.23
CA LEU A 158 2.42 -20.98 13.48
C LEU A 158 3.49 -21.55 14.43
N ALA A 159 4.50 -22.27 13.91
CA ALA A 159 5.60 -22.77 14.71
C ALA A 159 6.45 -21.64 15.32
N GLY A 160 6.47 -20.45 14.70
CA GLY A 160 7.12 -19.25 15.22
C GLY A 160 6.33 -18.52 16.31
N SER A 161 5.04 -18.80 16.47
CA SER A 161 4.14 -18.12 17.42
C SER A 161 4.67 -17.97 18.86
N PRO A 162 5.30 -18.97 19.51
CA PRO A 162 5.81 -18.79 20.88
C PRO A 162 6.99 -17.81 20.98
N PHE A 163 7.64 -17.47 19.87
CA PHE A 163 8.79 -16.56 19.82
C PHE A 163 8.39 -15.12 19.48
N TYR A 164 7.14 -14.87 19.06
CA TYR A 164 6.71 -13.54 18.65
C TYR A 164 6.45 -12.61 19.84
N ARG A 165 6.95 -11.39 19.73
CA ARG A 165 6.66 -10.29 20.64
C ARG A 165 5.39 -9.58 20.18
N ASN A 166 4.33 -9.70 20.97
CA ASN A 166 3.06 -9.05 20.67
C ASN A 166 2.93 -7.72 21.41
N LYS A 167 2.58 -6.66 20.67
CA LYS A 167 2.17 -5.37 21.26
C LYS A 167 0.69 -5.38 21.61
N ILE A 168 0.34 -4.66 22.68
CA ILE A 168 -1.04 -4.45 23.08
C ILE A 168 -1.73 -3.59 22.01
N PRO A 169 -2.95 -3.93 21.56
CA PRO A 169 -3.68 -3.15 20.55
C PRO A 169 -3.87 -1.70 21.03
N ARG A 170 -3.36 -0.72 20.26
CA ARG A 170 -3.49 0.72 20.58
C ARG A 170 -4.71 1.38 19.92
N GLY A 171 -5.71 0.60 19.52
CA GLY A 171 -6.86 1.07 18.75
C GLY A 171 -6.58 1.27 17.27
N SER A 172 -7.56 1.79 16.52
CA SER A 172 -7.46 2.00 15.07
C SER A 172 -7.30 3.48 14.72
N PRO A 173 -6.23 3.89 14.02
CA PRO A 173 -6.08 5.27 13.54
C PRO A 173 -7.26 5.75 12.68
N LEU A 174 -7.92 4.85 11.94
CA LEU A 174 -9.11 5.18 11.16
C LEU A 174 -10.27 5.65 12.04
N THR A 175 -10.46 5.02 13.20
CA THR A 175 -11.52 5.42 14.13
C THR A 175 -11.28 6.83 14.69
N THR A 176 -10.01 7.19 14.96
CA THR A 176 -9.63 8.55 15.37
C THR A 176 -9.91 9.56 14.26
N ILE A 177 -9.55 9.25 13.01
CA ILE A 177 -9.82 10.12 11.85
C ILE A 177 -11.33 10.35 11.70
N SER A 178 -12.12 9.28 11.71
CA SER A 178 -13.58 9.37 11.61
C SER A 178 -14.19 10.17 12.76
N LYS A 179 -13.72 9.93 14.00
CA LYS A 179 -14.17 10.66 15.19
C LYS A 179 -13.93 12.17 15.05
N VAL A 180 -12.70 12.58 14.69
CA VAL A 180 -12.34 14.00 14.51
C VAL A 180 -13.16 14.65 13.39
N LEU A 181 -13.37 13.96 12.26
CA LEU A 181 -14.15 14.51 11.15
C LEU A 181 -15.62 14.69 11.52
N ILE A 182 -16.22 13.69 12.17
CA ILE A 182 -17.61 13.76 12.63
C ILE A 182 -17.77 14.84 13.71
N ALA A 183 -16.87 14.91 14.68
CA ALA A 183 -16.86 15.95 15.71
C ALA A 183 -16.77 17.35 15.11
N ALA A 184 -15.82 17.57 14.18
CA ALA A 184 -15.70 18.82 13.45
C ALA A 184 -17.00 19.19 12.72
N LEU A 185 -17.64 18.24 12.03
CA LEU A 185 -18.88 18.47 11.26
C LEU A 185 -20.11 18.73 12.14
N LEU A 186 -20.27 18.00 13.24
CA LEU A 186 -21.40 18.16 14.15
C LEU A 186 -21.30 19.48 14.91
N ASN A 187 -20.12 19.75 15.47
CA ASN A 187 -19.83 21.07 16.03
C ASN A 187 -19.95 22.13 14.92
N SER A 188 -19.68 21.76 13.64
CA SER A 188 -19.87 22.59 12.42
C SER A 188 -21.29 23.09 12.18
N ARG A 189 -22.26 22.25 12.53
CA ARG A 189 -23.67 22.54 12.36
C ARG A 189 -24.24 23.23 13.60
N ALA A 190 -23.81 22.85 14.80
CA ALA A 190 -24.26 23.43 16.06
C ALA A 190 -23.99 24.95 16.15
N SER A 191 -22.75 25.42 15.92
CA SER A 191 -22.48 26.88 15.92
C SER A 191 -23.16 27.62 14.78
N ARG A 192 -23.52 26.94 13.67
CA ARG A 192 -24.22 27.59 12.56
C ARG A 192 -25.70 27.81 12.89
N ASN A 193 -26.31 26.85 13.60
CA ASN A 193 -27.68 26.93 14.10
C ASN A 193 -27.82 27.94 15.27
N SER A 194 -26.81 28.07 16.14
CA SER A 194 -26.82 29.10 17.19
C SER A 194 -26.68 30.51 16.61
N SER A 195 -25.85 30.72 15.57
CA SER A 195 -25.74 32.03 14.91
C SER A 195 -27.01 32.42 14.14
N THR A 196 -27.77 31.47 13.61
CA THR A 196 -29.09 31.75 12.98
C THR A 196 -30.20 31.98 14.01
N ALA A 197 -30.11 31.37 15.19
CA ALA A 197 -30.99 31.68 16.32
C ALA A 197 -30.70 33.07 16.92
N ILE A 198 -29.45 33.52 16.96
CA ILE A 198 -29.08 34.86 17.46
C ILE A 198 -29.45 35.96 16.44
N ALA A 199 -29.37 35.68 15.13
CA ALA A 199 -29.77 36.64 14.09
C ALA A 199 -31.30 36.86 13.99
N SER A 200 -32.13 36.07 14.67
CA SER A 200 -33.59 36.19 14.69
C SER A 200 -34.14 36.80 15.99
N ILE A 201 -33.27 37.24 16.92
CA ILE A 201 -33.68 37.91 18.16
C ILE A 201 -33.02 39.29 18.24
N GLY A 202 -33.78 40.32 17.86
CA GLY A 202 -33.72 41.63 18.53
C GLY A 202 -32.58 42.58 18.17
N SER A 203 -32.91 43.53 17.30
CA SER A 203 -32.42 44.91 17.25
C SER A 203 -32.24 45.60 18.63
N SER A 204 -31.02 46.04 18.97
CA SER A 204 -30.61 47.43 19.30
C SER A 204 -29.25 47.49 20.05
N PRO A 205 -28.51 48.62 19.97
CA PRO A 205 -27.08 48.71 20.26
C PRO A 205 -26.80 49.13 21.72
N THR A 206 -25.55 48.95 22.18
CA THR A 206 -24.71 49.92 22.93
C THR A 206 -23.66 49.20 23.78
N ALA A 207 -22.38 49.44 23.49
CA ALA A 207 -21.37 49.95 24.43
C ALA A 207 -19.96 49.46 24.04
N ILE A 208 -19.25 50.35 23.35
CA ILE A 208 -17.79 50.38 23.24
C ILE A 208 -17.23 50.69 24.63
N GLN A 209 -16.28 49.89 25.13
CA GLN A 209 -15.24 50.40 26.03
C GLN A 209 -13.88 49.78 25.69
N THR A 210 -13.01 50.65 25.18
CA THR A 210 -11.56 50.52 25.06
C THR A 210 -10.87 51.10 26.32
N VAL A 211 -9.54 50.86 26.45
CA VAL A 211 -8.53 51.61 27.26
C VAL A 211 -8.33 51.03 28.71
N LYS A 212 -7.15 50.67 29.28
CA LYS A 212 -5.71 50.99 29.05
C LYS A 212 -4.72 50.05 29.80
N GLU A 213 -3.52 49.92 29.20
CA GLU A 213 -2.12 49.92 29.71
C GLU A 213 -1.68 49.27 31.07
N GLY A 214 -0.70 48.35 30.97
CA GLY A 214 0.68 48.57 31.48
C GLY A 214 1.11 47.95 32.83
N GLY A 215 2.07 47.00 32.81
CA GLY A 215 2.88 46.64 33.97
C GLY A 215 3.57 45.26 33.91
N GLN A 216 4.87 45.23 33.59
CA GLN A 216 5.76 44.05 33.72
C GLN A 216 6.23 43.85 35.17
N ASN A 217 6.22 42.61 35.68
CA ASN A 217 7.43 41.88 36.14
C ASN A 217 7.12 40.46 36.66
N PRO A 218 8.11 39.56 36.85
CA PRO A 218 8.09 38.18 36.35
C PRO A 218 8.02 37.12 37.48
N ASN A 219 8.08 35.84 37.11
CA ASN A 219 8.09 34.63 37.94
C ASN A 219 6.73 34.14 38.49
N SER A 220 6.06 33.31 37.68
CA SER A 220 5.61 32.01 38.20
C SER A 220 5.80 30.95 37.10
N LYS A 221 6.46 29.87 37.49
CA LYS A 221 6.78 28.71 36.64
C LYS A 221 5.56 27.80 36.57
N ASN A 222 5.38 27.20 35.39
CA ASN A 222 4.62 25.98 35.11
C ASN A 222 3.09 26.10 35.14
N VAL A 223 2.54 26.66 34.07
CA VAL A 223 1.26 26.20 33.52
C VAL A 223 1.54 25.81 32.08
N GLU A 224 1.44 24.51 31.78
CA GLU A 224 1.55 23.96 30.44
C GLU A 224 0.64 24.77 29.50
N SER A 225 1.28 25.53 28.61
CA SER A 225 0.62 26.36 27.63
C SER A 225 -0.24 25.48 26.74
N ILE A 226 -1.56 25.67 26.84
CA ILE A 226 -2.60 25.22 25.94
C ILE A 226 -2.06 25.27 24.50
N GLU A 227 -1.77 24.09 23.92
CA GLU A 227 -1.29 23.97 22.54
C GLU A 227 -2.33 24.58 21.61
N THR A 228 -2.03 25.76 21.07
CA THR A 228 -2.90 26.41 20.10
C THR A 228 -2.96 25.56 18.82
N PRO A 229 -4.16 25.15 18.35
CA PRO A 229 -4.29 24.36 17.13
C PRO A 229 -3.76 25.11 15.90
N SER A 230 -3.02 24.42 15.04
CA SER A 230 -2.47 24.98 13.80
C SER A 230 -3.56 25.61 12.92
N ARG A 231 -3.28 26.76 12.30
CA ARG A 231 -4.23 27.50 11.44
C ARG A 231 -4.57 26.79 10.13
N SER A 232 -3.76 25.83 9.69
CA SER A 232 -4.06 25.03 8.49
C SER A 232 -5.22 24.08 8.75
N LEU A 233 -6.18 23.98 7.82
CA LEU A 233 -7.41 23.20 7.98
C LEU A 233 -8.18 23.60 9.25
N SER A 234 -8.37 24.91 9.46
CA SER A 234 -9.01 25.50 10.64
C SER A 234 -10.41 24.97 10.92
N PHE A 235 -11.10 24.40 9.93
CA PHE A 235 -12.38 23.72 10.13
C PHE A 235 -12.29 22.55 11.12
N LEU A 236 -11.13 21.86 11.18
CA LEU A 236 -10.90 20.73 12.09
C LEU A 236 -10.64 21.18 13.52
N ASN A 237 -10.23 22.44 13.73
CA ASN A 237 -10.06 23.00 15.08
C ASN A 237 -11.38 22.98 15.85
N ARG A 238 -12.49 23.02 15.12
CA ARG A 238 -13.84 22.93 15.65
C ARG A 238 -14.18 21.55 16.24
N ALA A 239 -13.38 20.52 15.99
CA ALA A 239 -13.49 19.25 16.72
C ALA A 239 -13.07 19.39 18.18
N VAL A 240 -12.19 20.34 18.50
CA VAL A 240 -11.88 20.76 19.87
C VAL A 240 -12.86 21.88 20.20
N SER A 241 -13.92 21.57 20.95
CA SER A 241 -14.90 22.57 21.39
C SER A 241 -15.12 22.41 22.89
N ASP A 242 -15.18 23.54 23.61
CA ASP A 242 -15.44 23.57 25.05
C ASP A 242 -16.84 23.02 25.40
N THR A 243 -17.76 23.01 24.44
CA THR A 243 -19.08 22.36 24.51
C THR A 243 -19.23 21.33 23.37
N PRO A 244 -18.75 20.08 23.56
CA PRO A 244 -18.91 19.05 22.54
C PRO A 244 -20.38 18.68 22.38
N ALA A 245 -20.84 18.50 21.13
CA ALA A 245 -22.21 18.06 20.87
C ALA A 245 -22.55 16.68 21.49
N TYR A 246 -21.53 15.83 21.69
CA TYR A 246 -21.61 14.52 22.34
C TYR A 246 -20.30 14.19 23.05
N SER A 247 -20.36 13.71 24.31
CA SER A 247 -19.16 13.38 25.11
C SER A 247 -18.31 12.25 24.50
N ALA A 248 -18.93 11.29 23.79
CA ALA A 248 -18.20 10.24 23.06
C ALA A 248 -17.31 10.77 21.91
N LEU A 249 -17.54 12.01 21.45
CA LEU A 249 -16.83 12.67 20.36
C LEU A 249 -15.78 13.69 20.83
N GLU A 250 -15.47 13.75 22.13
CA GLU A 250 -14.40 14.60 22.66
C GLU A 250 -13.05 14.26 22.01
N CYS A 251 -12.45 15.24 21.34
CA CYS A 251 -11.20 15.11 20.62
C CYS A 251 -10.11 15.94 21.31
N THR A 252 -8.92 15.38 21.45
CA THR A 252 -7.75 16.13 21.96
C THR A 252 -7.11 16.96 20.84
N VAL A 253 -6.38 18.02 21.21
CA VAL A 253 -5.62 18.84 20.24
C VAL A 253 -4.65 17.97 19.43
N GLN A 254 -3.97 17.03 20.09
CA GLN A 254 -3.06 16.10 19.45
C GLN A 254 -3.77 15.24 18.38
N GLN A 255 -4.95 14.69 18.66
CA GLN A 255 -5.72 13.91 17.69
C GLN A 255 -6.10 14.75 16.46
N VAL A 256 -6.45 16.02 16.67
CA VAL A 256 -6.80 16.93 15.58
C VAL A 256 -5.57 17.27 14.72
N GLU A 257 -4.42 17.54 15.33
CA GLU A 257 -3.17 17.78 14.59
C GLU A 257 -2.69 16.55 13.81
N GLU A 258 -2.77 15.36 14.39
CA GLU A 258 -2.46 14.11 13.69
C GLU A 258 -3.35 13.93 12.45
N VAL A 259 -4.66 14.19 12.56
CA VAL A 259 -5.60 14.12 11.43
C VAL A 259 -5.29 15.18 10.36
N LYS A 260 -4.89 16.39 10.77
CA LYS A 260 -4.45 17.43 9.81
C LYS A 260 -3.23 16.99 9.03
N ILE A 261 -2.25 16.35 9.67
CA ILE A 261 -1.05 15.83 9.01
C ILE A 261 -1.46 14.78 7.96
N VAL A 262 -2.36 13.86 8.32
CA VAL A 262 -2.87 12.84 7.38
C VAL A 262 -3.59 13.48 6.20
N LEU A 263 -4.44 14.48 6.43
CA LEU A 263 -5.15 15.19 5.35
C LEU A 263 -4.21 15.98 4.44
N LYS A 264 -3.13 16.57 5.00
CA LYS A 264 -2.08 17.22 4.20
C LYS A 264 -1.29 16.24 3.33
N LEU A 265 -1.27 14.95 3.69
CA LEU A 265 -0.63 13.91 2.89
C LEU A 265 -1.53 13.39 1.76
N PHE A 266 -2.84 13.67 1.79
CA PHE A 266 -3.81 13.21 0.80
C PHE A 266 -3.46 13.60 -0.65
N PRO A 267 -2.97 14.81 -0.96
CA PRO A 267 -2.56 15.15 -2.33
C PRO A 267 -1.41 14.26 -2.84
N VAL A 268 -0.45 13.93 -1.99
CA VAL A 268 0.64 12.99 -2.35
C VAL A 268 0.06 11.62 -2.65
N PHE A 269 -0.89 11.15 -1.83
CA PHE A 269 -1.61 9.91 -2.07
C PHE A 269 -2.37 9.93 -3.41
N ALA A 270 -3.08 11.03 -3.72
CA ALA A 270 -3.78 11.18 -5.00
C ALA A 270 -2.83 11.09 -6.21
N CYS A 271 -1.64 11.68 -6.13
CA CYS A 271 -0.62 11.53 -7.17
C CYS A 271 -0.19 10.07 -7.36
N THR A 272 -0.13 9.26 -6.29
CA THR A 272 0.19 7.83 -6.41
C THR A 272 -0.90 7.02 -7.10
N ILE A 273 -2.17 7.45 -7.06
CA ILE A 273 -3.25 6.82 -7.83
C ILE A 273 -2.97 6.96 -9.32
N MET A 274 -2.52 8.14 -9.75
CA MET A 274 -2.14 8.38 -11.14
C MET A 274 -0.98 7.48 -11.59
N LEU A 275 0.05 7.28 -10.74
CA LEU A 275 1.13 6.32 -11.01
C LEU A 275 0.60 4.91 -11.22
N ASN A 276 -0.29 4.43 -10.34
CA ASN A 276 -0.88 3.10 -10.48
C ASN A 276 -1.72 2.97 -11.76
N CYS A 277 -2.39 4.05 -12.16
CA CYS A 277 -3.10 4.12 -13.44
C CYS A 277 -2.13 3.96 -14.62
N CYS A 278 -0.95 4.59 -14.60
CA CYS A 278 0.08 4.42 -15.63
C CYS A 278 0.72 3.02 -15.62
N LEU A 279 0.87 2.40 -14.45
CA LEU A 279 1.43 1.04 -14.32
C LEU A 279 0.47 -0.06 -14.76
N SER A 280 -0.85 0.16 -14.71
CA SER A 280 -1.84 -0.86 -15.07
C SER A 280 -1.75 -1.29 -16.54
N PRO A 281 -1.63 -0.36 -17.52
CA PRO A 281 -1.36 -0.71 -18.90
C PRO A 281 -0.10 -1.54 -19.14
N LEU A 282 0.96 -1.31 -18.36
CA LEU A 282 2.21 -2.07 -18.49
C LEU A 282 2.01 -3.57 -18.22
N ASN A 283 1.09 -3.93 -17.32
CA ASN A 283 0.83 -5.33 -16.98
C ASN A 283 -0.19 -6.01 -17.91
N THR A 284 -0.95 -5.24 -18.69
CA THR A 284 -2.10 -5.73 -19.47
C THR A 284 -1.94 -5.47 -20.96
N PHE A 285 -1.88 -4.20 -21.35
CA PHE A 285 -1.73 -3.79 -22.74
C PHE A 285 -0.40 -4.24 -23.35
N SER A 286 0.70 -4.21 -22.60
CA SER A 286 2.00 -4.67 -23.12
C SER A 286 1.99 -6.15 -23.51
N VAL A 287 1.24 -6.98 -22.76
CA VAL A 287 1.07 -8.41 -23.07
C VAL A 287 0.22 -8.59 -24.33
N HIS A 288 -0.88 -7.84 -24.46
CA HIS A 288 -1.71 -7.87 -25.67
C HIS A 288 -0.98 -7.34 -26.91
N GLN A 289 -0.20 -6.26 -26.77
CA GLN A 289 0.59 -5.69 -27.86
C GLN A 289 1.61 -6.71 -28.37
N ALA A 290 2.35 -7.35 -27.46
CA ALA A 290 3.29 -8.39 -27.81
C ALA A 290 2.66 -9.62 -28.47
N ALA A 291 1.40 -9.93 -28.15
CA ALA A 291 0.67 -11.02 -28.81
C ALA A 291 0.47 -10.81 -30.31
N THR A 292 0.55 -9.57 -30.78
CA THR A 292 0.36 -9.19 -32.19
C THR A 292 1.68 -8.90 -32.91
N MET A 293 2.82 -9.04 -32.23
CA MET A 293 4.16 -8.71 -32.74
C MET A 293 5.02 -9.97 -32.88
N ASN A 294 6.05 -9.91 -33.71
CA ASN A 294 6.97 -11.05 -33.88
C ASN A 294 7.85 -11.19 -32.61
N THR A 295 7.68 -12.30 -31.89
CA THR A 295 8.43 -12.59 -30.65
C THR A 295 9.68 -13.45 -30.87
N LYS A 296 10.12 -13.60 -32.12
CA LYS A 296 11.39 -14.24 -32.46
C LYS A 296 12.56 -13.29 -32.20
N LEU A 297 13.38 -13.61 -31.20
CA LEU A 297 14.67 -12.97 -30.95
C LEU A 297 15.77 -13.88 -31.51
N GLY A 298 16.11 -13.72 -32.79
CA GLY A 298 17.02 -14.63 -33.48
C GLY A 298 16.41 -16.02 -33.65
N SER A 299 17.05 -17.05 -33.08
CA SER A 299 16.54 -18.45 -33.08
C SER A 299 15.62 -18.78 -31.89
N LEU A 300 15.53 -17.90 -30.89
CA LEU A 300 14.74 -18.12 -29.67
C LEU A 300 13.34 -17.51 -29.81
N ASN A 301 12.31 -18.34 -29.63
CA ASN A 301 10.93 -17.87 -29.49
C ASN A 301 10.73 -17.40 -28.05
N VAL A 302 10.54 -16.10 -27.83
CA VAL A 302 10.22 -15.56 -26.51
C VAL A 302 8.71 -15.71 -26.30
N PRO A 303 8.24 -16.48 -25.31
CA PRO A 303 6.81 -16.60 -25.04
C PRO A 303 6.25 -15.27 -24.53
N LEU A 304 5.05 -14.91 -24.97
CA LEU A 304 4.41 -13.63 -24.66
C LEU A 304 4.27 -13.39 -23.14
N ALA A 305 4.07 -14.46 -22.36
CA ALA A 305 3.93 -14.37 -20.91
C ALA A 305 5.25 -14.09 -20.17
N SER A 306 6.40 -14.15 -20.85
CA SER A 306 7.71 -13.82 -20.26
C SER A 306 8.04 -12.33 -20.26
N LEU A 307 7.19 -11.47 -20.83
CA LEU A 307 7.45 -10.03 -20.89
C LEU A 307 7.52 -9.31 -19.54
N PRO A 308 6.71 -9.68 -18.53
CA PRO A 308 6.89 -9.18 -17.17
C PRO A 308 8.26 -9.51 -16.57
N ILE A 309 8.99 -10.52 -17.07
CA ILE A 309 10.36 -10.84 -16.61
C ILE A 309 11.28 -9.65 -16.87
N PHE A 310 11.20 -9.01 -18.04
CA PHE A 310 12.04 -7.86 -18.37
C PHE A 310 11.81 -6.70 -17.40
N LEU A 311 10.55 -6.43 -17.03
CA LEU A 311 10.21 -5.40 -16.06
C LEU A 311 10.79 -5.71 -14.68
N VAL A 312 10.65 -6.96 -14.22
CA VAL A 312 11.18 -7.39 -12.92
C VAL A 312 12.71 -7.33 -12.88
N VAL A 313 13.38 -7.82 -13.94
CA VAL A 313 14.84 -7.75 -14.07
C VAL A 313 15.31 -6.30 -14.13
N PHE A 314 14.61 -5.44 -14.87
CA PHE A 314 14.91 -4.01 -14.94
C PHE A 314 14.82 -3.35 -13.56
N ILE A 315 13.75 -3.59 -12.80
CA ILE A 315 13.62 -3.07 -11.42
C ILE A 315 14.73 -3.61 -10.52
N MET A 316 15.06 -4.89 -10.65
CA MET A 316 16.11 -5.55 -9.85
C MET A 316 17.51 -5.01 -10.15
N ILE A 317 17.77 -4.51 -11.36
CA ILE A 317 19.01 -3.81 -11.72
C ILE A 317 18.95 -2.34 -11.32
N LEU A 318 17.81 -1.67 -11.55
CA LEU A 318 17.66 -0.24 -11.29
C LEU A 318 17.75 0.10 -9.80
N ALA A 319 17.24 -0.76 -8.91
CA ALA A 319 17.31 -0.56 -7.46
C ALA A 319 18.75 -0.44 -6.93
N PRO A 320 19.67 -1.41 -7.14
CA PRO A 320 21.05 -1.27 -6.71
C PRO A 320 21.81 -0.18 -7.47
N VAL A 321 21.47 0.09 -8.74
CA VAL A 321 22.05 1.22 -9.49
C VAL A 321 21.66 2.56 -8.85
N HIS A 322 20.40 2.71 -8.46
CA HIS A 322 19.92 3.90 -7.78
C HIS A 322 20.66 4.10 -6.45
N ASP A 323 20.70 3.06 -5.61
CA ASP A 323 21.27 3.19 -4.27
C ASP A 323 22.80 3.31 -4.26
N HIS A 324 23.49 2.63 -5.17
CA HIS A 324 24.94 2.62 -5.18
C HIS A 324 25.56 3.68 -6.10
N PHE A 325 24.92 4.01 -7.22
CA PHE A 325 25.47 4.95 -8.20
C PHE A 325 24.75 6.29 -8.17
N ILE A 326 23.41 6.31 -8.26
CA ILE A 326 22.67 7.59 -8.37
C ILE A 326 22.77 8.38 -7.07
N ILE A 327 22.55 7.75 -5.91
CA ILE A 327 22.66 8.42 -4.61
C ILE A 327 24.09 8.92 -4.40
N LYS A 328 25.12 8.07 -4.59
CA LYS A 328 26.52 8.49 -4.44
C LYS A 328 26.91 9.62 -5.39
N PHE A 329 26.43 9.57 -6.63
CA PHE A 329 26.65 10.63 -7.60
C PHE A 329 25.95 11.93 -7.19
N ALA A 330 24.70 11.85 -6.73
CA ALA A 330 23.96 13.00 -6.20
C ALA A 330 24.70 13.65 -5.02
N HIS A 331 25.20 12.87 -4.06
CA HIS A 331 26.03 13.43 -2.97
C HIS A 331 27.31 14.09 -3.50
N ARG A 332 27.96 13.49 -4.51
CA ARG A 332 29.17 14.06 -5.12
C ARG A 332 28.91 15.39 -5.83
N VAL A 333 27.73 15.55 -6.45
CA VAL A 333 27.35 16.78 -7.18
C VAL A 333 26.79 17.85 -6.23
N THR A 334 25.92 17.46 -5.29
CA THR A 334 25.20 18.41 -4.43
C THR A 334 26.05 18.89 -3.23
N LYS A 335 27.20 18.25 -2.94
CA LYS A 335 28.13 18.58 -1.84
C LYS A 335 27.47 18.80 -0.47
N THR A 336 26.24 18.32 -0.30
CA THR A 336 25.42 18.47 0.89
C THR A 336 25.10 17.07 1.39
N GLU A 337 25.20 16.84 2.69
CA GLU A 337 24.89 15.54 3.32
C GLU A 337 23.38 15.18 3.27
N MET A 338 22.54 16.07 2.73
CA MET A 338 21.11 15.80 2.60
C MET A 338 20.86 14.78 1.48
N ASP A 339 20.41 13.59 1.87
CA ASP A 339 19.80 12.60 0.99
C ASP A 339 18.72 13.26 0.12
N ILE A 340 18.59 12.82 -1.15
CA ILE A 340 17.48 13.21 -2.03
C ILE A 340 16.16 13.00 -1.28
N SER A 341 15.40 14.08 -1.06
CA SER A 341 14.16 14.01 -0.27
C SER A 341 13.19 13.00 -0.87
N LEU A 342 12.45 12.30 0.00
CA LEU A 342 11.46 11.30 -0.42
C LEU A 342 10.45 11.90 -1.42
N LEU A 343 10.05 13.15 -1.19
CA LEU A 343 9.11 13.86 -2.06
C LEU A 343 9.69 14.15 -3.45
N GLN A 344 10.98 14.51 -3.55
CA GLN A 344 11.66 14.68 -4.85
C GLN A 344 11.75 13.35 -5.60
N ARG A 345 12.04 12.24 -4.93
CA ARG A 345 12.06 10.91 -5.57
C ARG A 345 10.69 10.55 -6.16
N ILE A 346 9.62 10.81 -5.41
CA ILE A 346 8.24 10.61 -5.89
C ILE A 346 7.97 11.50 -7.11
N GLY A 347 8.35 12.78 -7.06
CA GLY A 347 8.19 13.72 -8.17
C GLY A 347 8.92 13.30 -9.44
N ILE A 348 10.17 12.84 -9.32
CA ILE A 348 10.96 12.33 -10.45
C ILE A 348 10.30 11.09 -11.07
N GLY A 349 9.82 10.15 -10.23
CA GLY A 349 9.11 8.96 -10.71
C GLY A 349 7.82 9.30 -11.47
N LEU A 350 7.06 10.29 -10.98
CA LEU A 350 5.87 10.82 -11.68
C LEU A 350 6.22 11.41 -13.04
N PHE A 351 7.26 12.24 -13.11
CA PHE A 351 7.72 12.84 -14.35
C PHE A 351 8.16 11.77 -15.38
N LEU A 352 8.98 10.81 -14.94
CA LEU A 352 9.44 9.72 -15.81
C LEU A 352 8.28 8.85 -16.31
N SER A 353 7.25 8.62 -15.49
CA SER A 353 6.06 7.87 -15.89
C SER A 353 5.28 8.58 -17.01
N ILE A 354 5.19 9.92 -16.96
CA ILE A 354 4.55 10.71 -18.03
C ILE A 354 5.35 10.59 -19.34
N VAL A 355 6.67 10.70 -19.26
CA VAL A 355 7.55 10.56 -20.44
C VAL A 355 7.42 9.16 -21.05
N ALA A 356 7.43 8.11 -20.23
CA ALA A 356 7.28 6.72 -20.67
C ALA A 356 5.94 6.50 -21.40
N MET A 357 4.83 6.98 -20.82
CA MET A 357 3.51 6.89 -21.46
C MET A 357 3.44 7.67 -22.78
N ALA A 358 4.10 8.83 -22.88
CA ALA A 358 4.18 9.59 -24.12
C ALA A 358 4.96 8.83 -25.21
N VAL A 359 6.10 8.22 -24.85
CA VAL A 359 6.89 7.37 -25.77
C VAL A 359 6.08 6.16 -26.24
N ALA A 360 5.40 5.46 -25.31
CA ALA A 360 4.53 4.33 -25.64
C ALA A 360 3.39 4.73 -26.60
N ALA A 361 2.78 5.90 -26.39
CA ALA A 361 1.75 6.42 -27.29
C ALA A 361 2.29 6.69 -28.70
N LEU A 362 3.49 7.29 -28.83
CA LEU A 362 4.12 7.52 -30.13
C LEU A 362 4.43 6.22 -30.88
N ILE A 363 4.86 5.19 -30.16
CA ILE A 363 5.14 3.88 -30.74
C ILE A 363 3.85 3.20 -31.20
N GLU A 364 2.78 3.30 -30.43
CA GLU A 364 1.49 2.74 -30.83
C GLU A 364 0.92 3.45 -32.07
N ILE A 365 1.12 4.76 -32.20
CA ILE A 365 0.77 5.50 -33.43
C ILE A 365 1.55 4.94 -34.62
N LYS A 366 2.88 4.74 -34.48
CA LYS A 366 3.69 4.12 -35.54
C LYS A 366 3.24 2.70 -35.88
N ARG A 367 2.96 1.86 -34.88
CA ARG A 367 2.49 0.47 -35.06
C ARG A 367 1.17 0.44 -35.82
N LYS A 368 0.22 1.30 -35.46
CA LYS A 368 -1.07 1.43 -36.16
C LYS A 368 -0.91 1.97 -37.58
N GLY A 369 0.01 2.91 -37.80
CA GLY A 369 0.36 3.41 -39.14
C GLY A 369 0.80 2.27 -40.04
N VAL A 370 1.80 1.50 -39.62
CA VAL A 370 2.30 0.33 -40.37
C VAL A 370 1.22 -0.73 -40.59
N ALA A 371 0.37 -0.99 -39.60
CA ALA A 371 -0.75 -1.92 -39.75
C ALA A 371 -1.80 -1.44 -40.77
N THR A 372 -1.99 -0.12 -40.87
CA THR A 372 -2.90 0.51 -41.85
C THR A 372 -2.30 0.45 -43.24
N ASP A 373 -1.02 0.79 -43.39
CA ASP A 373 -0.29 0.78 -44.66
C ASP A 373 -0.20 -0.64 -45.26
N LEU A 374 -0.14 -1.67 -44.41
CA LEU A 374 -0.14 -3.07 -44.82
C LEU A 374 -1.54 -3.69 -44.95
N GLY A 375 -2.62 -2.95 -44.64
CA GLY A 375 -3.99 -3.46 -44.65
C GLY A 375 -4.26 -4.58 -43.64
N LEU A 376 -3.45 -4.70 -42.59
CA LEU A 376 -3.47 -5.80 -41.61
C LEU A 376 -4.22 -5.47 -40.31
N ILE A 377 -5.00 -4.37 -40.27
CA ILE A 377 -5.71 -3.88 -39.07
C ILE A 377 -6.58 -4.98 -38.41
N ASN A 378 -7.15 -5.89 -39.20
CA ASN A 378 -8.01 -6.99 -38.75
C ASN A 378 -7.40 -8.40 -38.94
N SER A 379 -6.11 -8.51 -39.27
CA SER A 379 -5.48 -9.80 -39.54
C SER A 379 -4.77 -10.35 -38.29
N ALA A 380 -4.96 -11.64 -38.00
CA ALA A 380 -4.27 -12.34 -36.90
C ALA A 380 -2.79 -12.65 -37.19
N LYS A 381 -2.25 -12.19 -38.32
CA LYS A 381 -0.85 -12.39 -38.69
C LYS A 381 0.04 -11.40 -37.92
N PRO A 382 1.16 -11.86 -37.32
CA PRO A 382 2.06 -10.99 -36.58
C PRO A 382 2.62 -9.91 -37.50
N LEU A 383 2.59 -8.66 -37.05
CA LEU A 383 3.15 -7.53 -37.80
C LEU A 383 4.67 -7.71 -37.92
N PRO A 384 5.30 -7.28 -39.03
CA PRO A 384 6.75 -7.33 -39.23
C PRO A 384 7.48 -6.23 -38.44
N ILE A 385 7.07 -6.00 -37.19
CA ILE A 385 7.70 -5.10 -36.25
C ILE A 385 8.19 -5.96 -35.10
N THR A 386 9.50 -5.97 -34.89
CA THR A 386 10.13 -6.65 -33.77
C THR A 386 9.66 -6.01 -32.46
N TYR A 387 9.13 -6.81 -31.54
CA TYR A 387 8.79 -6.33 -30.22
C TYR A 387 10.08 -5.95 -29.47
N HIS A 388 10.25 -4.67 -29.16
CA HIS A 388 11.30 -4.22 -28.26
C HIS A 388 10.70 -3.89 -26.90
N PRO A 389 10.96 -4.70 -25.86
CA PRO A 389 10.38 -4.51 -24.54
C PRO A 389 10.68 -3.11 -23.99
N ILE A 390 11.93 -2.64 -24.14
CA ILE A 390 12.43 -1.36 -23.62
C ILE A 390 11.64 -0.14 -24.12
N PHE A 391 10.96 -0.25 -25.26
CA PHE A 391 10.21 0.84 -25.87
C PHE A 391 8.71 0.80 -25.53
N SER A 392 8.19 -0.32 -24.98
CA SER A 392 6.81 -0.41 -24.47
C SER A 392 6.71 -0.10 -22.96
N PHE A 393 7.80 0.26 -22.29
CA PHE A 393 7.88 0.50 -20.84
C PHE A 393 8.10 1.96 -20.45
#